data_AF-A0A972DEC4-F1
#
_entry.id   AF-A0A972DEC4-F1
#
_cell.length_a   1.000
_cell.length_b   1.000
_cell.length_c   1.000
_cell.angle_alpha   90.00
_cell.angle_beta   90.00
_cell.angle_gamma   90.00
#
_symmetry.space_group_name_H-M   'P 1'
#
loop_
_entity.id
_entity.type
_entity.pdbx_description
1 polymer ?
#
loop_
_entity_poly.entity_id
_entity_poly.type
_entity_poly.pdbx_seq_one_letter_code
_entity_poly.pdbx_strand_id
1 'polypeptide(L)' 'RKSGSWYTYEGDQLGQGKENSRGFLRDNPDLAAEIEKKIKEKLGIGAQVDLPAEPPADF' A
#
# COMPACT_ATOMS: atom_id res chain seq x y z
N ARG A 1 2.67 9.19 -10.69
CA ARG A 1 2.81 9.44 -12.15
C ARG A 1 4.26 9.12 -12.52
N LYS A 2 4.56 8.40 -13.60
CA LYS A 2 5.95 8.06 -13.94
C LYS A 2 6.51 9.13 -14.90
N SER A 3 7.29 10.07 -14.37
CA SER A 3 8.08 11.02 -15.17
C SER A 3 9.51 10.46 -15.26
N GLY A 4 9.77 9.63 -16.27
CA GLY A 4 11.08 8.97 -16.44
C GLY A 4 11.36 7.88 -15.40
N SER A 5 12.56 7.91 -14.81
CA SER A 5 12.98 6.97 -13.75
C SER A 5 12.53 7.38 -12.34
N TRP A 6 11.79 8.49 -12.18
CA TRP A 6 11.37 9.02 -10.87
C TRP A 6 9.99 8.52 -10.48
N TYR A 7 9.88 8.00 -9.25
CA TYR A 7 8.61 7.69 -8.60
C TYR A 7 8.16 8.91 -7.80
N THR A 8 6.92 9.34 -8.05
CA THR A 8 6.25 10.41 -7.30
C THR A 8 4.92 9.92 -6.76
N TYR A 9 4.66 10.21 -5.49
CA TYR A 9 3.45 9.88 -4.76
C TYR A 9 2.95 11.15 -4.06
N GLU A 10 1.72 11.55 -4.38
CA GLU A 10 1.05 12.76 -3.85
C GLU A 10 1.83 14.08 -3.92
N GLY A 11 2.77 14.19 -4.86
CA GLY A 11 3.61 15.37 -5.02
C GLY A 11 5.00 15.22 -4.40
N ASP A 12 5.18 14.19 -3.57
CA ASP A 12 6.46 13.83 -2.98
C ASP A 12 7.25 12.87 -3.87
N GLN A 13 8.56 13.08 -3.99
CA GLN A 13 9.45 12.24 -4.78
C GLN A 13 9.96 11.09 -3.91
N LEU A 14 9.44 9.87 -4.11
CA LEU A 14 9.97 8.68 -3.43
C LEU A 14 11.39 8.34 -3.89
N GLY A 15 11.77 8.79 -5.10
CA GLY A 15 13.12 8.67 -5.60
C GLY A 15 13.23 8.04 -7.00
N GLN A 16 14.47 7.99 -7.48
CA GLN A 16 14.78 7.48 -8.81
C GLN A 16 15.03 5.96 -8.76
N GLY A 17 14.19 5.21 -9.49
CA GLY A 17 14.27 3.76 -9.57
C GLY A 17 13.62 3.04 -8.38
N LYS A 18 13.46 1.73 -8.55
CA LYS A 18 12.80 0.84 -7.57
C LYS A 18 13.57 0.81 -6.23
N GLU A 19 14.89 0.93 -6.28
CA GLU A 19 15.76 0.76 -5.12
C GLU A 19 15.73 1.98 -4.19
N ASN A 20 15.85 3.21 -4.72
CA ASN A 20 15.68 4.43 -3.91
C ASN A 20 14.27 4.54 -3.36
N SER A 21 13.25 4.22 -4.16
CA SER A 21 11.87 4.22 -3.69
C SER A 21 11.68 3.25 -2.53
N ARG A 22 12.35 2.08 -2.55
CA ARG A 22 12.31 1.12 -1.44
C ARG A 22 13.02 1.64 -0.18
N GLY A 23 14.14 2.36 -0.35
CA GLY A 23 14.85 3.01 0.75
C GLY A 23 13.97 4.07 1.42
N PHE A 24 13.35 4.94 0.62
CA PHE A 24 12.47 5.99 1.10
C PHE A 24 11.28 5.46 1.90
N LEU A 25 10.63 4.40 1.40
CA LEU A 25 9.53 3.72 2.11
C LEU A 25 10.00 3.04 3.42
N ARG A 26 11.26 2.62 3.49
CA ARG A 26 11.83 1.97 4.67
C ARG A 26 12.15 2.98 5.77
N ASP A 27 12.55 4.18 5.36
CA ASP A 27 12.82 5.33 6.24
C ASP A 27 11.52 6.00 6.72
N ASN A 28 10.45 5.93 5.90
CA ASN A 28 9.15 6.54 6.18
C ASN A 28 8.04 5.47 6.31
N PRO A 29 7.95 4.78 7.46
CA PRO A 29 6.98 3.71 7.67
C PRO A 29 5.51 4.19 7.59
N ASP A 30 5.20 5.41 8.03
CA ASP A 30 3.87 6.02 7.91
C ASP A 30 3.44 6.13 6.44
N LEU A 31 4.33 6.66 5.60
CA LEU A 31 4.08 6.89 4.18
C LEU A 31 4.01 5.54 3.43
N ALA A 32 4.80 4.55 3.84
CA ALA A 32 4.71 3.19 3.33
C ALA A 32 3.38 2.51 3.66
N ALA A 33 2.88 2.67 4.89
CA ALA A 33 1.58 2.13 5.30
C ALA A 33 0.43 2.79 4.53
N GLU A 34 0.50 4.10 4.31
CA GLU A 34 -0.49 4.83 3.52
C GLU A 34 -0.50 4.36 2.06
N ILE A 35 0.68 4.28 1.43
CA ILE A 35 0.81 3.77 0.05
C ILE A 35 0.30 2.34 -0.05
N GLU A 36 0.66 1.48 0.88
CA GLU A 36 0.20 0.09 0.89
C GLU A 36 -1.32 0.02 1.00
N LYS A 37 -1.93 0.79 1.91
CA LYS A 37 -3.38 0.87 2.08
C LYS A 37 -4.06 1.36 0.80
N LYS A 38 -3.57 2.44 0.20
CA LYS A 38 -4.11 2.99 -1.06
C LYS A 38 -3.96 2.03 -2.23
N ILE A 39 -2.84 1.32 -2.32
CA ILE A 39 -2.59 0.28 -3.33
C ILE A 39 -3.57 -0.89 -3.14
N LYS A 40 -3.74 -1.35 -1.90
CA LYS A 40 -4.70 -2.39 -1.53
C LYS A 40 -6.14 -1.97 -1.85
N GLU A 41 -6.55 -0.76 -1.50
CA GLU A 41 -7.88 -0.21 -1.84
C GLU A 41 -8.08 -0.11 -3.36
N LYS A 42 -7.09 0.41 -4.10
CA LYS A 42 -7.19 0.53 -5.57
C LYS A 42 -7.18 -0.81 -6.31
N LEU A 43 -6.40 -1.77 -5.83
CA LEU A 43 -6.33 -3.10 -6.43
C LEU A 43 -7.45 -4.01 -5.92
N GLY A 44 -8.26 -3.57 -4.95
CA GLY A 44 -9.24 -4.42 -4.29
C GLY A 44 -8.60 -5.54 -3.47
N ILE A 45 -7.32 -5.40 -3.12
CA ILE A 45 -6.55 -6.32 -2.24
C ILE A 45 -6.61 -5.78 -0.80
N GLY A 46 -7.76 -5.28 -0.39
CA GLY A 46 -8.17 -5.36 1.00
C GLY A 46 -8.87 -6.70 1.15
N ALA A 47 -8.49 -7.49 2.13
CA ALA A 47 -9.23 -8.67 2.54
C ALA A 47 -10.75 -8.39 2.40
N GLN A 48 -11.46 -9.12 1.54
CA GLN A 48 -12.12 -10.35 2.00
C GLN A 48 -11.46 -10.91 3.28
N VAL A 49 -11.69 -10.22 4.39
CA VAL A 49 -12.18 -10.85 5.60
C VAL A 49 -13.71 -10.88 5.46
N ASP A 50 -14.26 -11.24 4.30
CA ASP A 50 -14.94 -12.52 4.11
C ASP A 50 -14.19 -13.74 4.66
N LEU A 51 -14.13 -13.84 5.99
CA LEU A 51 -14.36 -15.14 6.59
C LEU A 51 -15.87 -15.19 6.82
N PRO A 52 -16.66 -15.95 6.04
CA PRO A 52 -17.96 -16.39 6.53
C PRO A 52 -17.67 -17.49 7.55
N ALA A 53 -17.31 -17.10 8.76
CA ALA A 53 -17.48 -17.98 9.91
C ALA A 53 -18.91 -17.75 10.43
N GLU A 54 -19.91 -18.21 9.67
CA GLU A 54 -21.26 -18.43 10.19
C GLU A 54 -21.28 -19.68 11.09
N PRO A 55 -22.22 -19.87 12.03
CA PRO A 55 -23.06 -18.91 12.77
C PRO A 55 -22.84 -19.05 14.30
N PRO A 56 -23.51 -18.25 15.16
CA PRO A 56 -23.55 -18.51 16.60
C PRO A 56 -24.16 -19.89 16.88
N ALA A 57 -23.38 -20.79 17.50
CA ALA A 57 -23.90 -22.01 18.09
C ALA A 57 -24.67 -21.65 19.36
N ASP A 58 -25.97 -21.46 19.21
CA ASP A 58 -26.97 -21.53 20.27
C ASP A 58 -27.02 -22.99 20.79
N PHE A 59 -26.63 -23.19 22.05
CA PHE A 59 -26.95 -24.38 22.85
C PHE A 59 -27.07 -23.98 24.32
#